data_AF-A0A653YKE4-F1
#
_entry.id   AF-A0A653YKE4-F1
#
_cell.length_a   1.000
_cell.length_b   1.000
_cell.length_c   1.000
_cell.angle_alpha   90.00
_cell.angle_beta   90.00
_cell.angle_gamma   90.00
#
_symmetry.space_group_name_H-M   'P 1'
#
loop_
_entity.id
_entity.type
_entity.pdbx_description
1 polymer ?
#
loop_
_entity_poly.entity_id
_entity_poly.type
_entity_poly.pdbx_seq_one_letter_code
_entity_poly.pdbx_strand_id
1 'polypeptide(L)' 'MHELPIHVWTCVTGRWETDAAPGLLLAWRQREGVGWEGWVIAADPAQGGATEATVRQSWVPASAIRPVAE' A
#
# COMPACT_ATOMS: atom_id res chain seq x y z
N MET A 1 21.78 -6.67 4.47
CA MET A 1 20.61 -7.51 4.83
C MET A 1 19.50 -7.03 3.94
N HIS A 2 19.03 -7.83 2.98
CA HIS A 2 17.87 -7.45 2.17
C HIS A 2 16.64 -7.83 2.99
N GLU A 3 15.86 -6.84 3.42
CA GLU A 3 14.59 -7.09 4.06
C GLU A 3 13.65 -7.73 3.02
N LEU A 4 12.96 -8.79 3.43
CA LEU A 4 11.95 -9.43 2.59
C LEU A 4 10.77 -8.46 2.40
N PRO A 5 10.03 -8.54 1.28
CA PRO A 5 8.77 -7.83 1.13
C PRO A 5 7.84 -8.08 2.32
N ILE A 6 7.23 -7.01 2.85
CA ILE A 6 6.35 -7.07 4.02
C ILE A 6 4.90 -6.93 3.57
N HIS A 7 4.02 -7.82 4.02
CA HIS A 7 2.58 -7.70 3.81
C HIS A 7 2.03 -6.52 4.61
N VAL A 8 1.27 -5.65 3.93
CA VAL A 8 0.68 -4.45 4.52
C VAL A 8 -0.75 -4.24 4.02
N TRP A 9 -1.51 -3.47 4.78
CA TRP A 9 -2.72 -2.79 4.30
C TRP A 9 -2.37 -1.40 3.79
N THR A 10 -3.00 -0.99 2.69
CA THR A 10 -2.84 0.35 2.10
C THR A 10 -4.17 1.05 1.99
N CYS A 11 -4.20 2.37 2.18
CA CYS A 11 -5.40 3.19 1.98
C CYS A 11 -5.01 4.63 1.65
N VAL A 12 -5.00 4.99 0.36
CA VAL A 12 -4.61 6.33 -0.09
C VAL A 12 -5.71 7.38 0.14
N THR A 13 -6.95 6.96 0.33
CA THR A 13 -8.10 7.84 0.61
C THR A 13 -8.24 8.18 2.09
N GLY A 14 -7.56 7.43 2.96
CA GLY A 14 -7.69 7.52 4.42
C GLY A 14 -8.95 6.85 5.00
N ARG A 15 -9.86 6.32 4.16
CA ARG A 15 -11.09 5.62 4.57
C ARG A 15 -10.83 4.13 4.73
N TRP A 16 -10.11 3.77 5.79
CA TRP A 16 -9.61 2.41 6.01
C TRP A 16 -10.70 1.32 6.09
N GLU A 17 -11.91 1.67 6.50
CA GLU A 17 -13.00 0.69 6.62
C GLU A 17 -13.57 0.24 5.27
N THR A 18 -13.45 1.09 4.24
CA THR A 18 -14.08 0.85 2.93
C THR A 18 -13.06 0.66 1.81
N ASP A 19 -11.93 1.35 1.89
CA ASP A 19 -11.01 1.50 0.77
C ASP A 19 -9.64 0.85 1.05
N ALA A 20 -9.50 0.10 2.15
CA ALA A 20 -8.26 -0.60 2.45
C ALA A 20 -8.03 -1.73 1.43
N ALA A 21 -6.83 -1.76 0.87
CA ALA A 21 -6.38 -2.74 -0.10
C ALA A 21 -5.11 -3.46 0.39
N PRO A 22 -5.00 -4.79 0.20
CA PRO A 22 -3.80 -5.52 0.57
C PRO A 22 -2.63 -5.14 -0.35
N GLY A 23 -1.40 -5.18 0.17
CA GLY A 23 -0.21 -4.88 -0.60
C GLY A 23 1.09 -5.43 -0.02
N LEU A 24 2.17 -5.23 -0.80
CA LEU A 24 3.54 -5.59 -0.48
C LEU A 24 4.41 -4.34 -0.39
N LEU A 25 4.94 -4.06 0.78
CA LEU A 25 5.93 -3.01 1.01
C LEU A 25 7.31 -3.53 0.65
N LEU A 26 7.99 -2.81 -0.26
CA LEU A 26 9.26 -3.23 -0.84
C LEU A 26 10.45 -2.36 -0.42
N ALA A 27 10.20 -1.08 -0.14
CA ALA A 27 11.25 -0.13 0.25
C ALA A 27 10.67 1.08 0.96
N TRP A 28 11.51 1.76 1.72
CA TRP A 28 11.22 3.07 2.30
C TRP A 28 12.11 4.14 1.67
N ARG A 29 11.60 5.36 1.58
CA ARG A 29 12.41 6.56 1.35
C ARG A 29 11.90 7.71 2.20
N GLN A 30 12.81 8.62 2.55
CA GLN A 30 12.46 9.92 3.10
C GLN A 30 12.51 10.96 1.99
N ARG A 31 11.41 11.67 1.76
CA ARG A 31 11.30 12.75 0.79
C ARG A 31 11.31 14.08 1.51
N GLU A 32 12.26 14.95 1.15
CA GLU A 32 12.41 16.28 1.74
C GLU A 32 11.10 17.08 1.62
N GLY A 33 10.66 17.68 2.73
CA GLY A 33 9.42 18.45 2.82
C GLY A 33 8.11 17.64 2.79
N VAL A 34 8.15 16.32 2.59
CA VAL A 34 6.95 15.44 2.52
C VAL A 34 6.93 14.38 3.63
N GLY A 35 8.11 13.85 3.99
CA GLY A 35 8.24 12.81 5.01
C GLY A 35 8.50 11.43 4.42
N TRP A 36 8.17 10.38 5.18
CA TRP A 36 8.40 9.00 4.79
C TRP A 36 7.36 8.48 3.79
N GLU A 37 7.85 7.81 2.75
CA GLU A 37 7.04 7.13 1.74
C GLU A 37 7.50 5.68 1.60
N GLY A 38 6.55 4.76 1.42
CA GLY A 38 6.80 3.35 1.14
C GLY A 38 6.55 3.04 -0.34
N TRP A 39 7.44 2.27 -0.97
CA TRP A 39 7.20 1.70 -2.30
C TRP A 39 6.35 0.45 -2.14
N VAL A 40 5.10 0.51 -2.61
CA VAL A 40 4.12 -0.55 -2.39
C VAL A 40 3.53 -1.03 -3.71
N ILE A 41 3.37 -2.35 -3.83
CA ILE A 41 2.49 -3.00 -4.80
C ILE A 41 1.18 -3.31 -4.09
N ALA A 42 0.08 -2.65 -4.46
CA ALA A 42 -1.24 -2.86 -3.87
C ALA A 42 -2.19 -3.52 -4.87
N ALA A 43 -3.08 -4.39 -4.39
CA ALA A 43 -4.14 -5.00 -5.18
C ALA A 43 -5.45 -4.24 -4.96
N ASP A 44 -5.86 -3.47 -5.97
CA ASP A 44 -7.14 -2.77 -5.94
C ASP A 44 -8.25 -3.78 -6.29
N PRO A 45 -9.30 -3.91 -5.45
CA PRO A 45 -10.37 -4.87 -5.67
C PRO A 45 -11.15 -4.55 -6.94
N ALA A 46 -11.58 -5.61 -7.64
CA ALA A 46 -12.36 -5.50 -8.86
C ALA A 46 -13.62 -4.65 -8.63
N GLN A 47 -13.80 -3.59 -9.42
CA GLN A 47 -14.97 -2.70 -9.35
C GLN A 47 -16.01 -3.13 -10.39
N GLY A 48 -17.30 -3.03 -10.05
CA GLY A 48 -18.39 -3.02 -11.03
C GLY A 48 -18.50 -4.24 -11.96
N GLY A 49 -18.34 -5.46 -11.44
CA GLY A 49 -18.50 -6.69 -12.22
C GLY A 49 -17.27 -7.16 -12.99
N ALA A 50 -16.12 -6.50 -12.80
CA ALA A 50 -14.84 -7.01 -13.27
C ALA A 50 -14.49 -8.33 -12.56
N THR A 51 -13.89 -9.26 -13.31
CA THR A 51 -13.46 -10.58 -12.78
C THR A 51 -11.99 -10.60 -12.33
N GLU A 52 -11.25 -9.53 -12.59
CA GLU A 52 -9.81 -9.44 -12.33
C GLU A 52 -9.50 -8.26 -11.41
N ALA A 53 -8.64 -8.51 -10.41
CA ALA A 53 -8.08 -7.45 -9.58
C ALA A 53 -6.95 -6.73 -10.35
N THR A 54 -6.82 -5.42 -10.15
CA THR A 54 -5.72 -4.65 -10.73
C THR A 54 -4.63 -4.44 -9.69
N VAL A 55 -3.38 -4.53 -10.10
CA VAL A 55 -2.24 -4.20 -9.24
C VAL A 55 -1.69 -2.82 -9.60
N ARG A 56 -1.39 -2.03 -8.57
CA ARG A 56 -0.75 -0.71 -8.72
C ARG A 56 0.54 -0.67 -7.94
N GLN A 57 1.57 -0.07 -8.53
CA GLN A 57 2.87 0.14 -7.89
C GLN A 57 3.12 1.64 -7.75
N SER A 58 3.42 2.11 -6.53
CA SER A 58 3.65 3.54 -6.29
C SER A 58 4.32 3.80 -4.94
N TRP A 59 4.96 4.97 -4.83
CA TRP A 59 5.31 5.55 -3.54
C TRP A 59 4.04 6.09 -2.88
N VAL A 60 3.73 5.64 -1.66
CA VAL A 60 2.59 6.13 -0.88
C VAL A 60 3.08 6.69 0.46
N PRO A 61 2.42 7.72 1.03
CA PRO A 61 2.77 8.24 2.34
C PRO A 61 2.74 7.16 3.41
N ALA A 62 3.65 7.22 4.40
CA ALA A 62 3.67 6.25 5.51
C ALA A 62 2.32 6.17 6.26
N SER A 63 1.57 7.27 6.33
CA SER A 63 0.21 7.31 6.92
C SER A 63 -0.83 6.49 6.17
N ALA A 64 -0.55 6.13 4.91
CA ALA A 64 -1.40 5.30 4.06
C ALA A 64 -1.00 3.82 4.10
N ILE A 65 -0.10 3.42 5.02
CA ILE A 65 0.40 2.05 5.18
C ILE A 65 0.12 1.59 6.62
N ARG A 66 -0.43 0.39 6.78
CA ARG A 66 -0.58 -0.28 8.09
C ARG A 66 -0.03 -1.71 7.99
N PRO A 67 0.64 -2.22 9.05
CA PRO A 67 0.98 -3.63 9.09
C PRO A 67 -0.29 -4.49 9.08
N VAL A 68 -0.19 -5.69 8.53
CA VAL A 68 -1.19 -6.73 8.82
C VAL A 68 -0.96 -7.14 10.28
N ALA A 69 -1.98 -7.06 11.13
CA ALA A 69 -1.86 -7.57 12.49
C ALA A 69 -1.61 -9.09 12.43
N GLU A 70 -0.70 -9.59 13.29
CA GLU A 70 -0.49 -11.04 13.47
C GLU A 70 -1.70 -11.72 14.10
#